data_AF-A0A553FSU8-F1
#
_entry.id   AF-A0A553FSU8-F1
#
_cell.length_a   1.000
_cell.length_b   1.000
_cell.length_c   1.000
_cell.angle_alpha   90.00
_cell.angle_beta   90.00
_cell.angle_gamma   90.00
#
_symmetry.space_group_name_H-M   'P 1'
#
loop_
_entity.id
_entity.type
_entity.pdbx_description
1 polymer ?
#
loop_
_entity_poly.entity_id
_entity_poly.type
_entity_poly.pdbx_seq_one_letter_code
_entity_poly.pdbx_strand_id
1 'polypeptide(L)'
;MRDKGRRVFADLVNRDFTACAANRVLVGDITYLPIADGTNMYLATVIDCFSRKLVGFAIADHVRCELVEEALENASHLRGGLDGAVFHSDHGSVYTSSQFQATCKRLGVTQSMGAVGTSADNSLAESFNAALIREVLKDAKTFANQLICRRDVFRWCVRYNTCRRHTWCGYKTPDEFESQAA
;
A
#
# COMPACT_ATOMS: atom_id res chain seq x y z
N MET A 1 27.43 -8.40 -21.52
CA MET A 1 25.97 -8.64 -21.64
C MET A 1 25.38 -8.48 -20.26
N ARG A 2 24.62 -7.41 -19.98
CA ARG A 2 24.04 -7.18 -18.65
C ARG A 2 22.80 -8.05 -18.51
N ASP A 3 22.81 -8.89 -17.49
CA ASP A 3 21.67 -9.70 -17.06
C ASP A 3 20.50 -8.77 -16.78
N LYS A 4 19.47 -8.82 -17.63
CA LYS A 4 18.23 -8.06 -17.41
C LYS A 4 17.54 -8.77 -16.24
N GLY A 5 17.64 -8.19 -15.05
CA GLY A 5 17.03 -8.69 -13.81
C GLY A 5 15.66 -9.31 -14.12
N ARG A 6 15.57 -10.62 -13.90
CA ARG A 6 14.44 -11.44 -14.32
C ARG A 6 13.19 -10.96 -13.57
N ARG A 7 12.26 -10.32 -14.27
CA ARG A 7 10.97 -9.93 -13.70
C ARG A 7 10.21 -11.20 -13.31
N VAL A 8 9.76 -11.27 -12.06
CA VAL A 8 8.96 -12.41 -11.56
C VAL A 8 7.53 -12.34 -12.10
N PHE A 9 6.98 -11.13 -12.22
CA PHE A 9 5.66 -10.86 -12.80
C PHE A 9 5.76 -9.80 -13.91
N ALA A 10 4.76 -9.78 -14.80
CA ALA A 10 4.64 -8.75 -15.82
C ALA A 10 4.26 -7.40 -15.18
N ASP A 11 4.68 -6.30 -15.81
CA ASP A 11 4.21 -4.97 -15.43
C ASP A 11 2.89 -4.68 -16.17
N LEU A 12 1.79 -4.80 -15.43
CA LEU A 12 0.44 -4.55 -15.93
C LEU A 12 -0.01 -3.09 -15.74
N VAL A 13 0.73 -2.31 -14.94
CA VAL A 13 0.37 -0.92 -14.60
C VAL A 13 1.13 0.06 -15.49
N ASN A 14 2.38 -0.25 -15.87
CA ASN A 14 3.20 0.59 -16.76
C ASN A 14 3.22 2.07 -16.33
N ARG A 15 3.28 2.31 -15.00
CA ARG A 15 3.21 3.63 -14.34
C ARG A 15 1.90 4.40 -14.52
N ASP A 16 0.89 3.79 -15.12
CA ASP A 16 -0.47 4.33 -15.14
C ASP A 16 -1.20 3.92 -13.85
N PHE A 17 -0.97 4.69 -12.79
CA PHE A 17 -1.65 4.48 -11.51
C PHE A 17 -3.07 5.05 -11.54
N THR A 18 -3.87 4.70 -12.53
CA THR A 18 -5.27 5.13 -12.66
C THR A 18 -6.18 3.91 -12.86
N ALA A 19 -7.46 4.06 -12.54
CA ALA A 19 -8.46 3.03 -12.75
C ALA A 19 -9.81 3.69 -13.04
N CYS A 20 -10.63 3.04 -13.87
CA CYS A 20 -11.97 3.54 -14.20
C CYS A 20 -13.03 3.22 -13.13
N ALA A 21 -12.73 2.29 -12.22
CA ALA A 21 -13.60 1.88 -11.13
C ALA A 21 -12.78 1.33 -9.96
N ALA A 22 -13.37 1.33 -8.76
CA ALA A 22 -12.79 0.71 -7.58
C ALA A 22 -12.48 -0.78 -7.81
N ASN A 23 -11.53 -1.33 -7.04
CA ASN A 23 -11.11 -2.74 -7.06
C ASN A 23 -10.53 -3.21 -8.41
N ARG A 24 -10.06 -2.32 -9.28
CA ARG A 24 -9.41 -2.70 -10.55
C ARG A 24 -7.90 -2.74 -10.45
N VAL A 25 -7.30 -1.67 -9.94
CA VAL A 25 -5.85 -1.57 -9.78
C VAL A 25 -5.56 -1.11 -8.36
N LEU A 26 -4.87 -1.97 -7.62
CA LEU A 26 -4.39 -1.75 -6.28
C LEU A 26 -2.87 -1.60 -6.32
N VAL A 27 -2.33 -0.76 -5.47
CA VAL A 27 -0.89 -0.56 -5.31
C VAL A 27 -0.52 -0.84 -3.86
N GLY A 28 0.58 -1.57 -3.65
CA GLY A 28 1.10 -1.83 -2.32
C GLY A 28 2.58 -1.50 -2.17
N ASP A 29 2.95 -1.20 -0.93
CA ASP A 29 4.33 -0.93 -0.53
C ASP A 29 4.48 -1.17 0.99
N ILE A 30 5.73 -1.26 1.44
CA ILE A 30 6.10 -1.31 2.86
C ILE A 30 6.95 -0.09 3.20
N THR A 31 6.55 0.62 4.26
CA THR A 31 7.37 1.70 4.83
C THR A 31 7.85 1.38 6.24
N TYR A 32 9.05 1.84 6.54
CA TYR A 32 9.72 1.72 7.84
C TYR A 32 9.25 2.83 8.78
N LEU A 33 9.06 2.48 10.05
CA LEU A 33 8.58 3.38 11.11
C LEU A 33 9.57 3.30 12.29
N PRO A 34 10.54 4.23 12.37
CA PRO A 34 11.65 4.11 13.32
C PRO A 34 11.23 4.44 14.75
N ILE A 35 11.71 3.63 15.71
CA ILE A 35 11.45 3.76 17.14
C ILE A 35 12.71 4.29 17.86
N ALA A 36 12.51 5.10 18.90
CA ALA A 36 13.59 5.76 19.63
C ALA A 36 14.60 4.79 20.30
N ASP A 37 14.21 3.54 20.55
CA ASP A 37 15.07 2.48 21.09
C ASP A 37 15.95 1.80 20.03
N GLY A 38 15.89 2.25 18.77
CA GLY A 38 16.64 1.71 17.64
C GLY A 38 15.93 0.56 16.91
N THR A 39 14.77 0.11 17.39
CA THR A 39 13.92 -0.85 16.66
C THR A 39 13.09 -0.16 15.59
N ASN A 40 12.43 -0.94 14.72
CA ASN A 40 11.52 -0.43 13.69
C ASN A 40 10.20 -1.17 13.75
N MET A 41 9.12 -0.41 13.55
CA MET A 41 7.84 -0.94 13.10
C MET A 41 7.77 -0.83 11.57
N TYR A 42 6.83 -1.55 10.96
CA TYR A 42 6.63 -1.60 9.53
C TYR A 42 5.15 -1.50 9.22
N LEU A 43 4.82 -0.74 8.19
CA LEU A 43 3.46 -0.59 7.68
C LEU A 43 3.42 -1.11 6.26
N ALA A 44 2.60 -2.13 6.00
CA ALA A 44 2.20 -2.50 4.65
C ALA A 44 0.86 -1.84 4.31
N THR A 45 0.73 -1.35 3.08
CA THR A 45 -0.47 -0.66 2.60
C THR A 45 -1.01 -1.27 1.31
N VAL A 46 -2.32 -1.14 1.11
CA VAL A 46 -3.02 -1.44 -0.15
C VAL A 46 -3.89 -0.24 -0.50
N ILE A 47 -3.57 0.42 -1.61
CA ILE A 47 -4.20 1.67 -2.04
C ILE A 47 -4.92 1.45 -3.38
N ASP A 48 -6.18 1.85 -3.46
CA ASP A 48 -6.99 1.77 -4.67
C ASP A 48 -6.66 2.94 -5.64
N CYS A 49 -6.33 2.63 -6.89
CA CYS A 49 -5.98 3.65 -7.89
C CYS A 49 -7.16 4.50 -8.37
N PHE A 50 -8.40 4.05 -8.17
CA PHE A 50 -9.59 4.80 -8.58
C PHE A 50 -9.80 6.03 -7.70
N SER A 51 -9.84 5.82 -6.39
CA SER A 51 -10.23 6.83 -5.38
C SER A 51 -9.07 7.28 -4.49
N ARG A 52 -7.88 6.69 -4.65
CA ARG A 52 -6.74 6.82 -3.74
C ARG A 52 -7.01 6.31 -2.33
N LYS A 53 -8.11 5.60 -2.10
CA LYS A 53 -8.49 5.08 -0.79
C LYS A 53 -7.49 4.04 -0.31
N LEU A 54 -7.07 4.13 0.94
CA LEU A 54 -6.33 3.07 1.62
C LEU A 54 -7.33 1.97 1.98
N VAL A 55 -7.38 0.91 1.19
CA VAL A 55 -8.37 -0.15 1.35
C VAL A 55 -7.93 -1.24 2.33
N GLY A 56 -6.63 -1.37 2.56
CA GLY A 56 -6.08 -2.29 3.55
C GLY A 56 -4.73 -1.82 4.04
N PHE A 57 -4.42 -2.13 5.30
CA PHE A 57 -3.08 -1.95 5.86
C PHE A 57 -2.86 -2.89 7.03
N ALA A 58 -1.61 -3.14 7.37
CA ALA A 58 -1.20 -3.91 8.54
C ALA A 58 0.07 -3.31 9.14
N ILE A 59 0.24 -3.45 10.46
CA ILE A 59 1.37 -2.88 11.20
C ILE A 59 2.03 -3.99 12.04
N ALA A 60 3.32 -4.24 11.82
CA ALA A 60 4.10 -5.24 12.54
C ALA A 60 5.48 -4.69 12.96
N ASP A 61 6.18 -5.43 13.80
CA ASP A 61 7.59 -5.21 14.18
C ASP A 61 8.57 -6.02 13.29
N HIS A 62 8.07 -6.58 12.17
CA HIS A 62 8.84 -7.38 11.23
C HIS A 62 8.43 -7.16 9.78
N VAL A 63 9.32 -7.46 8.83
CA VAL A 63 9.04 -7.50 7.37
C VAL A 63 8.97 -8.95 6.92
N ARG A 64 7.85 -9.61 7.21
CA ARG A 64 7.60 -10.99 6.79
C ARG A 64 6.36 -11.03 5.90
N CYS A 65 6.16 -12.12 5.18
CA CYS A 65 5.04 -12.27 4.24
C CYS A 65 3.68 -12.05 4.91
N GLU A 66 3.54 -12.43 6.17
CA GLU A 66 2.30 -12.25 6.94
C GLU A 66 1.87 -10.78 7.01
N LEU A 67 2.81 -9.83 6.99
CA LEU A 67 2.50 -8.40 7.02
C LEU A 67 1.77 -7.95 5.75
N VAL A 68 2.23 -8.39 4.57
CA VAL A 68 1.61 -8.02 3.29
C VAL A 68 0.35 -8.83 3.01
N GLU A 69 0.30 -10.07 3.51
CA GLU A 69 -0.90 -10.91 3.47
C GLU A 69 -2.02 -10.29 4.30
N GLU A 70 -1.76 -9.89 5.54
CA GLU A 70 -2.75 -9.25 6.41
C GLU A 70 -3.27 -7.94 5.78
N ALA A 71 -2.41 -7.13 5.21
CA ALA A 71 -2.82 -5.90 4.53
C ALA A 71 -3.76 -6.18 3.33
N LEU A 72 -3.47 -7.22 2.53
CA LEU A 72 -4.29 -7.60 1.38
C LEU A 72 -5.61 -8.28 1.80
N GLU A 73 -5.59 -9.09 2.85
CA GLU A 73 -6.80 -9.67 3.44
C GLU A 73 -7.71 -8.59 4.03
N ASN A 74 -7.17 -7.61 4.74
CA ASN A 74 -7.91 -6.45 5.23
C ASN A 74 -8.59 -5.69 4.07
N ALA A 75 -7.88 -5.52 2.95
CA ALA A 75 -8.46 -4.94 1.74
C ALA A 75 -9.61 -5.78 1.18
N SER A 76 -9.44 -7.09 1.09
CA SER A 76 -10.49 -7.99 0.61
C SER A 76 -11.72 -7.99 1.51
N HIS A 77 -11.54 -8.00 2.83
CA HIS A 77 -12.65 -7.93 3.78
C HIS A 77 -13.41 -6.60 3.67
N LEU A 78 -12.69 -5.47 3.59
CA LEU A 78 -13.33 -4.16 3.45
C LEU A 78 -14.14 -4.05 2.14
N ARG A 79 -13.65 -4.65 1.06
CA ARG A 79 -14.26 -4.55 -0.28
C ARG A 79 -15.28 -5.63 -0.60
N GLY A 80 -15.41 -6.65 0.25
CA GLY A 80 -16.25 -7.83 -0.03
C GLY A 80 -15.66 -8.76 -1.11
N GLY A 81 -14.36 -8.67 -1.36
CA GLY A 81 -13.64 -9.44 -2.40
C GLY A 81 -12.79 -8.55 -3.31
N LEU A 82 -11.72 -9.13 -3.88
CA LEU A 82 -10.81 -8.48 -4.83
C LEU A 82 -10.65 -9.29 -6.13
N ASP A 83 -11.60 -10.17 -6.44
CA ASP A 83 -11.51 -11.02 -7.62
C ASP A 83 -11.38 -10.20 -8.91
N GLY A 84 -10.37 -10.53 -9.71
CA GLY A 84 -10.04 -9.80 -10.94
C GLY A 84 -9.28 -8.49 -10.74
N ALA A 85 -8.93 -8.10 -9.51
CA ALA A 85 -8.09 -6.94 -9.26
C ALA A 85 -6.63 -7.21 -9.66
N VAL A 86 -5.95 -6.16 -10.12
CA VAL A 86 -4.48 -6.15 -10.26
C VAL A 86 -3.89 -5.58 -8.98
N PHE A 87 -2.91 -6.27 -8.39
CA PHE A 87 -2.11 -5.74 -7.29
C PHE A 87 -0.68 -5.48 -7.77
N HIS A 88 -0.30 -4.21 -7.78
CA HIS A 88 1.02 -3.76 -8.21
C HIS A 88 1.90 -3.44 -7.01
N SER A 89 3.13 -3.96 -7.02
CA SER A 89 4.13 -3.68 -5.99
C SER A 89 5.51 -3.48 -6.60
N ASP A 90 6.45 -3.05 -5.76
CA ASP A 90 7.86 -3.14 -6.07
C ASP A 90 8.37 -4.60 -6.06
N HIS A 91 9.68 -4.76 -6.25
CA HIS A 91 10.38 -6.05 -6.26
C HIS A 91 10.75 -6.57 -4.86
N GLY A 92 10.05 -6.14 -3.79
CA GLY A 92 10.30 -6.61 -2.44
C GLY A 92 10.22 -8.14 -2.31
N SER A 93 11.13 -8.75 -1.55
CA SER A 93 11.24 -10.21 -1.41
C SER A 93 9.93 -10.85 -0.94
N VAL A 94 9.21 -10.19 -0.02
CA VAL A 94 7.90 -10.62 0.48
C VAL A 94 6.84 -10.69 -0.62
N TYR A 95 6.83 -9.74 -1.57
CA TYR A 95 5.89 -9.73 -2.69
C TYR A 95 6.20 -10.80 -3.75
N THR A 96 7.46 -11.24 -3.84
CA THR A 96 7.85 -12.35 -4.71
C THR A 96 7.70 -13.73 -4.06
N SER A 97 7.37 -13.80 -2.77
CA SER A 97 7.29 -15.05 -2.03
C SER A 97 6.16 -15.96 -2.52
N SER A 98 6.34 -17.29 -2.39
CA SER A 98 5.29 -18.25 -2.70
C SER A 98 4.06 -18.12 -1.79
N GLN A 99 4.26 -17.66 -0.56
CA GLN A 99 3.19 -17.44 0.41
C GLN A 99 2.27 -16.30 -0.03
N PHE A 100 2.84 -15.15 -0.39
CA PHE A 100 2.06 -14.02 -0.89
C PHE A 100 1.39 -14.34 -2.24
N GLN A 101 2.07 -15.09 -3.11
CA GLN A 101 1.49 -15.60 -4.36
C GLN A 101 0.26 -16.48 -4.10
N ALA A 102 0.32 -17.37 -3.11
CA ALA A 102 -0.81 -18.21 -2.74
C ALA A 102 -1.99 -17.38 -2.22
N THR A 103 -1.72 -16.34 -1.43
CA THR A 103 -2.74 -15.39 -0.96
C THR A 103 -3.37 -14.62 -2.12
N CYS A 104 -2.58 -14.07 -3.04
CA CYS A 104 -3.10 -13.40 -4.23
C CYS A 104 -4.01 -14.33 -5.05
N LYS A 105 -3.56 -15.57 -5.30
CA LYS A 105 -4.34 -16.57 -6.02
C LYS A 105 -5.66 -16.91 -5.32
N ARG A 106 -5.66 -17.06 -4.00
CA ARG A 106 -6.86 -17.35 -3.20
C ARG A 106 -7.87 -16.19 -3.25
N LEU A 107 -7.39 -14.96 -3.30
CA LEU A 107 -8.22 -13.75 -3.37
C LEU A 107 -8.62 -13.36 -4.79
N GLY A 108 -8.19 -14.11 -5.82
CA GLY A 108 -8.47 -13.80 -7.23
C GLY A 108 -7.69 -12.59 -7.77
N VAL A 109 -6.59 -12.23 -7.11
CA VAL A 109 -5.79 -11.05 -7.43
C VAL A 109 -4.63 -11.41 -8.36
N THR A 110 -4.46 -10.64 -9.43
CA THR A 110 -3.34 -10.77 -10.36
C THR A 110 -2.18 -9.86 -9.94
N GLN A 111 -1.01 -10.44 -9.67
CA GLN A 111 0.16 -9.65 -9.32
C GLN A 111 0.78 -8.96 -10.54
N SER A 112 1.25 -7.74 -10.30
CA SER A 112 1.95 -6.89 -11.24
C SER A 112 3.18 -6.31 -10.55
N MET A 113 4.30 -6.17 -11.25
CA MET A 113 5.50 -5.55 -10.69
C MET A 113 6.18 -4.62 -11.68
N GLY A 114 6.63 -3.47 -11.17
CA GLY A 114 7.42 -2.48 -11.89
C GLY A 114 8.77 -2.99 -12.39
N ALA A 115 9.60 -2.15 -13.02
CA ALA A 115 10.98 -2.54 -13.30
C ALA A 115 11.83 -2.50 -12.02
N VAL A 116 12.84 -3.37 -11.94
CA VAL A 116 13.83 -3.33 -10.85
C VAL A 116 14.57 -2.00 -10.88
N GLY A 117 14.60 -1.31 -9.74
CA GLY A 117 15.49 -0.16 -9.52
C GLY A 117 14.99 1.19 -10.04
N THR A 118 13.68 1.37 -10.22
CA THR A 118 13.12 2.70 -10.50
C THR A 118 11.96 3.05 -9.56
N SER A 119 12.12 4.11 -8.76
CA SER A 119 11.08 4.62 -7.84
C SER A 119 9.81 5.08 -8.55
N ALA A 120 9.95 5.48 -9.83
CA ALA A 120 8.82 5.84 -10.67
C ALA A 120 7.79 4.71 -10.79
N ASP A 121 8.20 3.45 -10.66
CA ASP A 121 7.31 2.31 -10.80
C ASP A 121 6.43 2.05 -9.58
N ASN A 122 6.65 2.71 -8.44
CA ASN A 122 5.73 2.65 -7.29
C ASN A 122 5.37 4.03 -6.71
N SER A 123 5.46 5.07 -7.54
CA SER A 123 5.40 6.47 -7.10
C SER A 123 4.14 6.87 -6.34
N LEU A 124 3.01 6.21 -6.60
CA LEU A 124 1.77 6.43 -5.85
C LEU A 124 1.93 6.03 -4.38
N ALA A 125 2.41 4.82 -4.12
CA ALA A 125 2.59 4.33 -2.76
C ALA A 125 3.72 5.09 -2.03
N GLU A 126 4.80 5.41 -2.75
CA GLU A 126 5.87 6.27 -2.20
C GLU A 126 5.35 7.64 -1.78
N SER A 127 4.48 8.27 -2.60
CA SER A 127 3.87 9.56 -2.28
C SER A 127 2.96 9.48 -1.06
N PHE A 128 2.19 8.39 -0.93
CA PHE A 128 1.38 8.12 0.24
C PHE A 128 2.26 7.97 1.50
N ASN A 129 3.31 7.15 1.41
CA ASN A 129 4.24 6.89 2.51
C ASN A 129 4.94 8.16 2.97
N ALA A 130 5.40 9.00 2.04
CA ALA A 130 6.00 10.29 2.35
C ALA A 130 5.02 11.23 3.09
N ALA A 131 3.75 11.27 2.66
CA ALA A 131 2.73 12.07 3.33
C ALA A 131 2.41 11.55 4.75
N LEU A 132 2.29 10.23 4.90
CA LEU A 132 2.06 9.57 6.18
C LEU A 132 3.19 9.89 7.16
N ILE A 133 4.43 9.53 6.80
CA ILE A 133 5.61 9.67 7.67
C ILE A 133 5.79 11.11 8.14
N ARG A 134 5.72 12.07 7.22
CA ARG A 134 5.85 13.50 7.53
C ARG A 134 4.82 13.96 8.56
N GLU A 135 3.57 13.53 8.42
CA GLU A 135 2.47 14.02 9.25
C GLU A 135 2.35 13.30 10.59
N VAL A 136 2.71 12.02 10.67
CA VAL A 136 2.69 11.27 11.94
C VAL A 136 3.90 11.62 12.81
N LEU A 137 5.07 11.86 12.22
CA LEU A 137 6.28 12.19 12.98
C LEU A 137 6.36 13.67 13.36
N LYS A 138 5.74 14.60 12.62
CA LYS A 138 5.72 16.04 12.95
C LYS A 138 7.10 16.60 13.31
N ASP A 139 8.05 16.47 12.38
CA ASP A 139 9.46 16.86 12.53
C ASP A 139 10.30 16.02 13.50
N ALA A 140 9.71 15.07 14.23
CA ALA A 140 10.48 14.05 14.94
C ALA A 140 11.18 13.09 13.97
N LYS A 141 12.32 12.54 14.38
CA LYS A 141 13.03 11.50 13.60
C LYS A 141 12.50 10.09 13.85
N THR A 142 11.90 9.86 15.02
CA THR A 142 11.48 8.53 15.50
C THR A 142 10.22 8.66 16.37
N PHE A 143 9.45 7.58 16.46
CA PHE A 143 8.41 7.44 17.47
C PHE A 143 9.01 7.15 18.85
N ALA A 144 8.32 7.56 19.92
CA ALA A 144 8.78 7.32 21.28
C ALA A 144 8.82 5.83 21.66
N ASN A 145 7.85 5.05 21.19
CA ASN A 145 7.77 3.60 21.38
C ASN A 145 6.78 2.99 20.36
N GLN A 146 6.75 1.66 20.29
CA GLN A 146 5.88 0.91 19.38
C GLN A 146 4.38 1.17 19.58
N LEU A 147 3.93 1.39 20.82
CA LEU A 147 2.51 1.65 21.12
C LEU A 147 2.06 3.00 20.54
N ILE A 148 2.87 4.05 20.72
CA ILE A 148 2.61 5.37 20.13
C ILE A 148 2.63 5.28 18.61
N CYS A 149 3.61 4.58 18.04
CA CYS A 149 3.69 4.34 16.61
C CYS A 149 2.41 3.70 16.06
N ARG A 150 1.98 2.55 16.62
CA ARG A 150 0.75 1.85 16.19
C ARG A 150 -0.47 2.76 16.27
N ARG A 151 -0.65 3.46 17.39
CA ARG A 151 -1.80 4.34 17.62
C ARG A 151 -1.86 5.48 16.61
N ASP A 152 -0.75 6.19 16.42
CA ASP A 152 -0.73 7.41 15.62
C ASP A 152 -0.81 7.09 14.12
N VAL A 153 -0.15 6.01 13.68
CA VAL A 153 -0.26 5.51 12.30
C VAL A 153 -1.67 5.00 12.01
N PHE A 154 -2.26 4.17 12.88
CA PHE A 154 -3.64 3.71 12.71
C PHE A 154 -4.62 4.88 12.59
N ARG A 155 -4.52 5.86 13.50
CA ARG A 155 -5.35 7.07 13.47
C ARG A 155 -5.18 7.84 12.16
N TRP A 156 -3.96 7.96 11.66
CA TRP A 156 -3.70 8.64 10.40
C TRP A 156 -4.31 7.89 9.21
N CYS A 157 -4.16 6.57 9.13
CA CYS A 157 -4.75 5.72 8.09
C CYS A 157 -6.27 5.87 8.02
N VAL A 158 -6.96 5.86 9.17
CA VAL A 158 -8.42 6.07 9.22
C VAL A 158 -8.79 7.48 8.76
N ARG A 159 -8.07 8.50 9.25
CA ARG A 159 -8.30 9.92 8.87
C ARG A 159 -8.05 10.17 7.38
N TYR A 160 -7.12 9.44 6.78
CA TYR A 160 -6.78 9.58 5.37
C TYR A 160 -7.99 9.30 4.47
N ASN A 161 -8.77 8.26 4.75
CA ASN A 161 -9.97 7.93 3.97
C ASN A 161 -11.14 8.87 4.27
N THR A 162 -11.30 9.29 5.53
CA THR A 162 -12.54 9.91 6.03
C THR A 162 -12.50 11.43 6.12
N CYS A 163 -11.31 12.05 6.23
CA CYS A 163 -11.18 13.49 6.48
C CYS A 163 -10.17 14.19 5.57
N ARG A 164 -9.17 13.48 5.04
CA ARG A 164 -8.13 14.08 4.21
C ARG A 164 -8.66 14.32 2.79
N ARG A 165 -8.73 15.58 2.37
CA ARG A 165 -9.03 15.95 0.99
C ARG A 165 -7.86 15.59 0.08
N HIS A 166 -8.18 15.04 -1.09
CA HIS A 166 -7.19 14.60 -2.07
C HIS A 166 -7.42 15.33 -3.40
N THR A 167 -6.36 15.87 -4.02
CA THR A 167 -6.45 16.60 -5.30
C THR A 167 -6.98 15.71 -6.42
N TRP A 168 -6.52 14.45 -6.49
CA TRP A 168 -7.07 13.41 -7.36
C TRP A 168 -8.61 13.30 -7.29
N CYS A 169 -9.17 13.42 -6.09
CA CYS A 169 -10.60 13.29 -5.84
C CYS A 169 -11.36 14.62 -6.00
N GLY A 170 -10.75 15.62 -6.65
CA GLY A 170 -11.34 16.96 -6.78
C GLY A 170 -11.51 17.66 -5.42
N TYR A 171 -10.52 17.50 -4.53
CA TYR A 171 -10.53 18.01 -3.16
C TYR A 171 -11.62 17.43 -2.24
N LYS A 172 -12.12 16.24 -2.56
CA LYS A 172 -12.94 15.41 -1.66
C LYS A 172 -12.09 14.39 -0.92
N THR A 173 -12.63 13.80 0.12
CA THR A 173 -11.99 12.62 0.74
C THR A 173 -12.15 11.39 -0.17
N PRO A 174 -11.31 10.36 -0.05
CA PRO A 174 -11.48 9.11 -0.78
C PRO A 174 -12.88 8.49 -0.60
N ASP A 175 -13.43 8.52 0.62
CA ASP A 175 -14.77 7.98 0.91
C ASP A 175 -15.89 8.80 0.27
N GLU A 176 -15.79 10.13 0.31
CA GLU A 176 -16.76 11.03 -0.34
C GLU A 176 -16.75 10.85 -1.86
N PHE A 177 -15.57 10.66 -2.46
CA PHE A 177 -15.42 10.45 -3.89
C PHE A 177 -16.09 9.15 -4.35
N GLU A 178 -15.82 8.03 -3.66
CA GLU A 178 -16.46 6.75 -3.99
C GLU A 178 -17.97 6.80 -3.81
N SER A 179 -18.45 7.42 -2.73
CA SER A 179 -19.89 7.51 -2.45
C SER A 179 -20.68 8.30 -3.50
N GLN A 180 -20.02 9.17 -4.27
CA GLN A 180 -20.64 9.95 -5.34
C GLN A 180 -20.48 9.31 -6.72
N ALA A 181 -19.59 8.31 -6.84
CA ALA A 181 -19.36 7.57 -8.07
C ALA A 181 -20.11 6.24 -8.13
N ALA A 182 -20.73 5.83 -7.01
CA ALA A 182 -21.54 4.64 -6.87
C ALA A 182 -22.97 4.82 -7.43
#